data_AF-A0A2M6YC50-F1
#
_entry.id   AF-A0A2M6YC50-F1
#
_cell.length_a   1.000
_cell.length_b   1.000
_cell.length_c   1.000
_cell.angle_alpha   90.00
_cell.angle_beta   90.00
_cell.angle_gamma   90.00
#
_symmetry.space_group_name_H-M   'P 1'
#
loop_
_entity.id
_entity.type
_entity.pdbx_description
1 polymer ?
#
loop_
_entity_poly.entity_id
_entity_poly.type
_entity_poly.pdbx_seq_one_letter_code
_entity_poly.pdbx_strand_id
1 'polypeptide(L)'
;MKRIWYIFGLIIIILALAILIDIPKGPNLFGKEIKTHLGLDLQGGTELIYQADLSKSTDKSKDLNNLISVFRQRVDRLGVAEPTIQQQGNDQVLIQL
;
A
#
# COMPACT_ATOMS: atom_id res chain seq x y z
N MET A 1 23.39 42.43 -23.36
CA MET A 1 23.29 41.19 -24.17
C MET A 1 23.61 39.92 -23.36
N LYS A 2 24.72 39.83 -22.61
CA LYS A 2 25.08 38.62 -21.83
C LYS A 2 24.04 38.17 -20.79
N ARG A 3 23.39 39.10 -20.07
CA ARG A 3 22.27 38.79 -19.14
C ARG A 3 21.11 38.08 -19.83
N ILE A 4 20.80 38.44 -21.07
CA ILE A 4 19.72 37.79 -21.85
C ILE A 4 20.07 36.32 -22.10
N TRP A 5 21.32 36.04 -22.45
CA TRP A 5 21.80 34.68 -22.71
C TRP A 5 21.74 33.76 -21.48
N TYR A 6 22.08 34.28 -20.29
CA TYR A 6 21.92 33.52 -19.05
C TYR A 6 20.45 33.22 -18.72
N ILE A 7 19.56 34.17 -18.97
CA ILE A 7 18.11 33.98 -18.76
C ILE A 7 17.57 32.93 -19.72
N PHE A 8 17.95 32.96 -21.00
CA PHE A 8 17.58 31.94 -21.97
C PHE A 8 18.11 30.55 -21.60
N GLY A 9 19.36 30.45 -21.15
CA GLY A 9 19.93 29.18 -20.68
C GLY A 9 19.17 28.62 -19.47
N LEU A 10 18.81 29.48 -18.51
CA LEU A 10 18.03 29.10 -17.33
C LEU A 10 16.61 28.64 -17.70
N ILE A 11 15.97 29.32 -18.65
CA ILE A 11 14.65 28.92 -19.17
C ILE A 11 14.73 27.53 -19.82
N ILE A 12 15.75 27.25 -20.64
CA ILE A 12 15.92 25.94 -21.28
C ILE A 12 16.15 24.84 -20.23
N ILE A 13 16.93 25.11 -19.20
CA ILE A 13 17.17 24.17 -18.09
C ILE A 13 15.87 23.86 -17.35
N ILE A 14 15.07 24.89 -17.02
CA ILE A 14 13.78 24.71 -16.34
C ILE A 14 12.81 23.94 -17.24
N LEU A 15 12.78 24.24 -18.53
CA LEU A 15 11.90 23.57 -19.49
C LEU A 15 12.27 22.08 -19.63
N ALA A 16 13.57 21.78 -19.69
CA ALA A 16 14.07 20.40 -19.71
C ALA A 16 13.73 19.64 -18.42
N LEU A 17 13.81 20.30 -17.26
CA LEU A 17 13.42 19.73 -15.96
C LEU A 17 11.91 19.48 -15.87
N ALA A 18 11.09 20.38 -16.39
CA ALA A 18 9.64 20.23 -16.43
C ALA A 18 9.23 19.03 -17.31
N ILE A 19 9.83 18.91 -18.50
CA ILE A 19 9.61 17.76 -19.40
C ILE A 19 10.05 16.45 -18.72
N LEU A 20 11.10 16.47 -17.91
CA LEU A 20 11.57 15.29 -17.18
C LEU A 20 10.59 14.80 -16.10
N ILE A 21 9.85 15.72 -15.47
CA ILE A 21 8.94 15.42 -14.35
C ILE A 21 7.52 15.05 -14.85
N ASP A 22 7.04 15.67 -15.93
CA ASP A 22 5.64 15.58 -16.39
C ASP A 22 5.33 14.35 -17.27
N ILE A 23 6.32 13.48 -17.56
CA ILE A 23 6.07 12.24 -18.31
C ILE A 23 5.38 11.24 -17.37
N PRO A 24 4.12 10.84 -17.64
CA PRO A 24 3.28 10.03 -16.72
C PRO A 24 3.75 8.57 -16.55
N LYS A 25 4.89 8.23 -17.14
CA LYS A 25 5.74 7.08 -16.81
C LYS A 25 7.14 7.65 -16.71
N GLY A 26 7.52 8.05 -15.50
CA GLY A 26 8.75 8.80 -15.24
C GLY A 26 9.94 8.25 -16.03
N PRO A 27 10.88 9.10 -16.46
CA PRO A 27 11.92 8.70 -17.38
C PRO A 27 12.65 7.46 -16.82
N ASN A 28 12.73 6.42 -17.64
CA ASN A 28 13.49 5.19 -17.39
C ASN A 28 14.99 5.51 -17.33
N LEU A 29 15.43 6.34 -16.39
CA LEU A 29 16.78 6.90 -16.35
C LEU A 29 17.85 5.81 -16.11
N PHE A 30 17.47 4.69 -15.48
CA PHE A 30 18.41 3.64 -15.07
C PHE A 30 17.86 2.21 -15.15
N GLY A 31 16.87 1.94 -16.02
CA GLY A 31 16.38 0.57 -16.28
C GLY A 31 15.86 -0.19 -15.06
N LYS A 32 15.62 0.49 -13.95
CA LYS A 32 15.16 -0.10 -12.70
C LYS A 32 13.76 0.41 -12.44
N GLU A 33 12.78 -0.45 -12.68
CA GLU A 33 11.42 -0.24 -12.22
C GLU A 33 11.50 0.03 -10.72
N ILE A 34 11.26 1.27 -10.31
CA ILE A 34 11.02 1.57 -8.91
C ILE A 34 9.66 0.94 -8.61
N LYS A 35 9.67 -0.33 -8.19
CA LYS A 35 8.48 -1.00 -7.65
C LYS A 35 8.15 -0.35 -6.32
N THR A 36 7.43 0.76 -6.39
CA THR A 36 6.81 1.38 -5.23
C THR A 36 5.71 0.44 -4.76
N HIS A 37 5.82 -0.07 -3.54
CA HIS A 37 4.72 -0.79 -2.90
C HIS A 37 3.64 0.25 -2.60
N LEU A 38 2.57 0.22 -3.39
CA LEU A 38 1.43 1.12 -3.24
C LEU A 38 0.66 0.65 -2.00
N GLY A 39 0.38 1.55 -1.06
CA GLY A 39 -0.50 1.25 0.07
C GLY A 39 -1.95 1.04 -0.40
N LEU A 40 -2.81 0.50 0.48
CA LEU A 40 -4.22 0.23 0.21
C LEU A 40 -5.00 1.44 -0.36
N ASP A 41 -4.66 2.65 0.08
CA ASP A 41 -5.27 3.90 -0.40
C ASP A 41 -4.90 4.24 -1.86
N LEU A 42 -3.75 3.76 -2.34
CA LEU A 42 -3.25 4.00 -3.70
C LEU A 42 -3.50 2.82 -4.65
N GLN A 43 -3.60 1.59 -4.13
CA GLN A 43 -3.83 0.37 -4.90
C GLN A 43 -5.31 -0.06 -4.92
N GLY A 44 -6.11 0.44 -3.97
CA GLY A 44 -7.48 -0.02 -3.73
C GLY A 44 -7.53 -1.35 -2.98
N GLY A 45 -8.64 -1.61 -2.30
CA GLY A 45 -8.91 -2.85 -1.56
C GLY A 45 -9.90 -2.63 -0.42
N THR A 46 -10.01 -3.57 0.52
CA THR A 46 -10.97 -3.47 1.64
C THR A 46 -10.28 -3.70 2.97
N GLU A 47 -10.50 -2.80 3.93
CA GLU A 47 -10.09 -2.96 5.32
C GLU A 47 -11.32 -3.26 6.19
N LEU A 48 -11.25 -4.37 6.94
CA LEU A 48 -12.31 -4.85 7.81
C LEU A 48 -11.76 -5.08 9.21
N ILE A 49 -12.37 -4.46 10.22
CA ILE A 49 -12.05 -4.68 11.63
C ILE A 49 -13.22 -5.45 12.24
N TYR A 50 -12.95 -6.70 12.64
CA TYR A 50 -13.92 -7.56 13.29
C TYR A 50 -13.66 -7.64 14.79
N GLN A 51 -14.72 -7.46 15.57
CA GLN A 51 -14.72 -7.61 17.03
C GLN A 51 -15.22 -9.01 17.40
N ALA A 52 -14.40 -9.82 18.05
CA ALA A 52 -14.79 -11.15 18.54
C ALA A 52 -15.48 -11.02 19.91
N ASP A 53 -16.66 -11.63 20.05
CA ASP A 53 -17.30 -11.80 21.36
C ASP A 53 -16.65 -12.98 22.10
N LEU A 54 -15.72 -12.66 22.99
CA LEU A 54 -14.97 -13.62 23.80
C LEU A 54 -15.54 -13.75 25.23
N SER A 55 -16.76 -13.28 25.49
CA SER A 55 -17.35 -13.26 26.83
C SER A 55 -17.54 -14.65 27.44
N LYS A 56 -17.71 -15.68 26.60
CA LYS A 56 -17.90 -17.09 26.99
C LYS A 56 -16.68 -17.97 26.75
N SER A 57 -15.57 -17.38 26.31
CA SER A 57 -14.35 -18.12 25.95
C SER A 57 -13.57 -18.48 27.22
N THR A 58 -13.18 -19.74 27.34
CA THR A 58 -12.27 -20.22 28.41
C THR A 58 -10.83 -19.74 28.17
N ASP A 59 -10.37 -19.70 26.91
CA ASP A 59 -9.04 -19.23 26.52
C ASP A 59 -9.17 -18.27 25.33
N LYS A 60 -9.21 -16.97 25.66
CA LYS A 60 -9.44 -15.89 24.70
C LYS A 60 -8.37 -15.85 23.60
N SER A 61 -7.12 -16.12 23.96
CA SER A 61 -6.00 -16.08 23.02
C SER A 61 -6.09 -17.22 22.02
N LYS A 62 -6.34 -18.44 22.52
CA LYS A 62 -6.50 -19.62 21.67
C LYS A 62 -7.68 -19.48 20.70
N ASP A 63 -8.83 -19.02 21.20
CA ASP A 63 -10.02 -18.86 20.37
C ASP A 63 -9.85 -17.76 19.31
N LEU A 64 -9.16 -16.68 19.64
CA LEU A 64 -8.83 -15.62 18.68
C LEU A 64 -7.85 -16.10 17.60
N ASN A 65 -6.83 -16.88 17.96
CA ASN A 65 -5.90 -17.50 17.01
C ASN A 65 -6.61 -18.49 16.07
N ASN A 66 -7.57 -19.25 16.60
CA ASN A 66 -8.41 -20.14 15.80
C ASN A 66 -9.26 -19.33 14.81
N LEU A 67 -9.87 -18.24 15.25
CA LEU A 67 -10.63 -17.30 14.40
C LEU A 67 -9.79 -16.76 13.25
N ILE A 68 -8.57 -16.30 13.54
CA ILE A 68 -7.61 -15.82 12.52
C ILE A 68 -7.30 -16.92 11.50
N SER A 69 -7.09 -18.15 11.97
CA SER A 69 -6.81 -19.30 11.09
C SER A 69 -8.00 -19.63 10.17
N VAL A 70 -9.23 -19.54 10.70
CA VAL A 70 -10.45 -19.73 9.90
C VAL A 70 -10.59 -18.63 8.85
N PHE A 71 -10.35 -17.36 9.21
CA PHE A 71 -10.38 -16.26 8.24
C PHE A 71 -9.36 -16.48 7.13
N ARG A 72 -8.11 -16.83 7.47
CA ARG A 72 -7.07 -17.13 6.48
C ARG A 72 -7.51 -18.22 5.51
N GLN A 73 -7.99 -19.34 6.03
CA GLN A 73 -8.47 -20.44 5.18
C GLN A 73 -9.67 -20.07 4.29
N ARG A 74 -10.51 -19.12 4.72
CA ARG A 74 -11.64 -18.64 3.90
C ARG A 74 -11.17 -17.69 2.81
N VAL A 75 -10.31 -16.75 3.15
CA VAL A 75 -9.76 -15.78 2.19
C VAL A 75 -8.90 -16.49 1.13
N ASP A 76 -8.10 -17.48 1.54
CA ASP A 76 -7.31 -18.32 0.62
C ASP A 76 -8.22 -19.02 -0.41
N ARG A 77 -9.38 -19.53 0.02
CA ARG A 77 -10.36 -20.17 -0.88
C ARG A 77 -11.02 -19.21 -1.86
N LEU A 78 -11.09 -17.92 -1.53
CA LEU A 78 -11.61 -16.88 -2.41
C LEU A 78 -10.58 -16.46 -3.48
N GLY A 79 -9.32 -16.88 -3.34
CA GLY A 79 -8.26 -16.56 -4.30
C GLY A 79 -7.76 -15.12 -4.20
N VAL A 80 -7.93 -14.47 -3.04
CA VAL A 80 -7.38 -13.13 -2.79
C VAL A 80 -5.86 -13.22 -2.73
N ALA A 81 -5.18 -12.36 -3.49
CA ALA A 81 -3.72 -12.30 -3.49
C ALA A 81 -3.24 -11.52 -2.27
N GLU A 82 -2.35 -12.13 -1.47
CA GLU A 82 -1.63 -11.49 -0.37
C GLU A 82 -2.49 -10.79 0.71
N PRO A 83 -3.52 -11.46 1.27
CA PRO A 83 -4.32 -10.86 2.33
C PRO A 83 -3.53 -10.71 3.63
N THR A 84 -3.73 -9.58 4.31
CA THR A 84 -3.15 -9.34 5.64
C THR A 84 -4.21 -9.56 6.70
N ILE A 85 -4.00 -10.59 7.54
CA ILE A 85 -4.92 -10.93 8.64
C ILE A 85 -4.12 -10.94 9.93
N GLN A 86 -4.43 -10.01 10.83
CA GLN A 86 -3.69 -9.79 12.06
C GLN A 86 -4.63 -9.55 13.24
N GLN A 87 -4.19 -9.95 14.43
CA GLN A 87 -4.85 -9.55 15.65
C GLN A 87 -4.61 -8.05 15.90
N GLN A 88 -5.68 -7.34 16.25
CA GLN A 88 -5.63 -5.95 16.69
C GLN A 88 -6.18 -5.88 18.12
N GLY A 89 -5.43 -5.32 19.06
CA GLY A 89 -5.84 -5.28 20.46
C GLY A 89 -6.08 -6.66 21.09
N ASN A 90 -7.05 -6.75 22.00
CA ASN A 90 -7.29 -7.96 22.81
C ASN A 90 -8.32 -8.92 22.21
N ASP A 91 -9.18 -8.42 21.32
CA ASP A 91 -10.36 -9.13 20.85
C ASP A 91 -10.79 -8.69 19.44
N GLN A 92 -9.95 -7.93 18.72
CA GLN A 92 -10.20 -7.55 17.33
C GLN A 92 -9.29 -8.30 16.35
N VAL A 93 -9.79 -8.47 15.14
CA VAL A 93 -9.05 -9.02 13.99
C VAL A 93 -9.17 -8.03 12.84
N LEU A 94 -8.02 -7.54 12.40
CA LEU A 94 -7.86 -6.71 11.22
C LEU A 94 -7.67 -7.60 9.99
N ILE A 95 -8.45 -7.35 8.96
CA ILE A 95 -8.36 -8.02 7.66
C ILE A 95 -8.23 -6.96 6.57
N GLN A 96 -7.16 -7.06 5.78
CA GLN A 96 -6.92 -6.24 4.61
C GLN A 96 -6.84 -7.17 3.39
N LEU A 97 -7.64 -6.86 2.38
CA LEU A 97 -7.80 -7.59 1.12
C LEU A 97 -7.41 -6.73 -0.07
#